data_AF-A0A939UMN6-F1
#
_entry.id   AF-A0A939UMN6-F1
#
_cell.length_a   1.000
_cell.length_b   1.000
_cell.length_c   1.000
_cell.angle_alpha   90.00
_cell.angle_beta   90.00
_cell.angle_gamma   90.00
#
_symmetry.space_group_name_H-M   'P 1'
#
loop_
_entity.id
_entity.type
_entity.pdbx_description
1 polymer ?
#
loop_
_entity_poly.entity_id
_entity_poly.type
_entity_poly.pdbx_seq_one_letter_code
_entity_poly.pdbx_strand_id
1 'polypeptide(L)'
;VEAVEKINKHLKKKIGLPIICRPEALMALIKETDYSEKEKLELFKNTCIKQTAQKKQAVTREYDVECTAELFNYKKGNSVAPEVVKLLKQTFDMLSAAKKQNGYKFLSGLPPTEQIRGLAWQSDFIPICDVDWKHIIDNFESRKDSLERYYPLFMVRCESYSSTSNIIRSLLINDDLYEFCKEQGFVS
;
A
#
# COMPACT_ATOMS: atom_id res chain seq x y z
N VAL A 1 22.23 9.02 3.89
CA VAL A 1 23.38 9.20 2.99
C VAL A 1 24.55 8.29 3.43
N GLU A 2 25.02 8.39 4.68
CA GLU A 2 26.17 7.60 5.20
C GLU A 2 26.04 6.06 5.11
N ALA A 3 24.85 5.48 5.35
CA ALA A 3 24.64 4.03 5.30
C ALA A 3 24.76 3.45 3.89
N VAL A 4 24.30 4.19 2.87
CA VAL A 4 24.40 3.75 1.46
C VAL A 4 25.82 3.85 0.95
N GLU A 5 26.57 4.87 1.39
CA GLU A 5 28.00 4.96 1.11
C GLU A 5 28.76 3.79 1.74
N LYS A 6 28.40 3.39 2.97
CA LYS A 6 28.98 2.20 3.60
C LYS A 6 28.68 0.93 2.82
N ILE A 7 27.42 0.69 2.44
CA ILE A 7 27.03 -0.51 1.69
C ILE A 7 27.65 -0.52 0.27
N ASN A 8 27.64 0.62 -0.44
CA ASN A 8 28.22 0.73 -1.79
C ASN A 8 29.72 0.48 -1.86
N LYS A 9 30.45 0.52 -0.73
CA LYS A 9 31.86 0.12 -0.69
C LYS A 9 32.05 -1.38 -0.90
N HIS A 10 31.03 -2.19 -0.63
CA HIS A 10 31.10 -3.64 -0.67
C HIS A 10 30.30 -4.26 -1.83
N LEU A 11 29.57 -3.45 -2.60
CA LEU A 11 28.78 -3.92 -3.74
C LEU A 11 29.51 -3.70 -5.07
N LYS A 12 29.57 -4.77 -5.90
CA LYS A 12 30.09 -4.68 -7.28
C LYS A 12 29.29 -3.72 -8.15
N LYS A 13 27.97 -3.61 -7.90
CA LYS A 13 27.08 -2.65 -8.57
C LYS A 13 26.50 -1.71 -7.52
N LYS A 14 26.84 -0.42 -7.62
CA LYS A 14 26.37 0.60 -6.68
C LYS A 14 24.85 0.77 -6.79
N ILE A 15 24.21 0.95 -5.64
CA ILE A 15 22.79 1.25 -5.53
C ILE A 15 22.58 2.75 -5.27
N GLY A 16 21.54 3.31 -5.89
CA GLY A 16 21.05 4.66 -5.62
C GLY A 16 19.95 4.65 -4.55
N LEU A 17 19.80 5.78 -3.85
CA LEU A 17 18.61 6.02 -3.02
C LEU A 17 17.45 6.55 -3.89
N PRO A 18 16.19 6.23 -3.55
CA PRO A 18 15.75 5.43 -2.40
C PRO A 18 15.39 3.97 -2.74
N ILE A 19 15.82 3.00 -1.91
CA ILE A 19 15.19 1.67 -1.82
C ILE A 19 14.12 1.74 -0.71
N ILE A 20 13.14 2.63 -0.85
CA ILE A 20 12.06 2.79 0.15
C ILE A 20 10.96 1.72 -0.04
N CYS A 21 10.96 0.97 -1.15
CA CYS A 21 9.86 0.08 -1.48
C CYS A 21 10.24 -1.40 -1.58
N ARG A 22 11.45 -1.80 -1.18
CA ARG A 22 11.91 -3.20 -1.24
C ARG A 22 12.86 -3.55 -0.10
N PRO A 23 12.40 -3.59 1.16
CA PRO A 23 13.22 -4.05 2.28
C PRO A 23 13.85 -5.43 2.01
N GLU A 24 13.20 -6.28 1.22
CA GLU A 24 13.70 -7.57 0.74
C GLU A 24 14.95 -7.43 -0.14
N ALA A 25 14.96 -6.44 -1.04
CA ALA A 25 16.10 -6.20 -1.92
C ALA A 25 17.31 -5.69 -1.11
N LEU A 26 17.08 -4.82 -0.13
CA LEU A 26 18.12 -4.40 0.80
C LEU A 26 18.63 -5.56 1.66
N MET A 27 17.73 -6.41 2.17
CA MET A 27 18.09 -7.61 2.93
C MET A 27 18.92 -8.60 2.11
N ALA A 28 18.53 -8.84 0.84
CA ALA A 28 19.30 -9.69 -0.06
C ALA A 28 20.72 -9.15 -0.31
N LEU A 29 20.86 -7.82 -0.46
CA LEU A 29 22.16 -7.18 -0.64
C LEU A 29 23.03 -7.23 0.62
N ILE A 30 22.44 -7.03 1.81
CA ILE A 30 23.17 -7.05 3.09
C ILE A 30 23.52 -8.50 3.50
N LYS A 31 22.72 -9.50 3.11
CA LYS A 31 22.98 -10.91 3.41
C LYS A 31 24.32 -11.40 2.86
N GLU A 32 24.71 -10.90 1.69
CA GLU A 32 25.96 -11.26 0.99
C GLU A 32 27.19 -10.48 1.50
N THR A 33 27.05 -9.69 2.57
CA THR A 33 28.15 -8.91 3.16
C THR A 33 28.69 -9.57 4.43
N ASP A 34 29.96 -9.33 4.73
CA ASP A 34 30.65 -9.86 5.91
C ASP A 34 30.30 -9.12 7.22
N TYR A 35 29.25 -8.28 7.24
CA TYR A 35 28.82 -7.58 8.44
C TYR A 35 28.28 -8.54 9.50
N SER A 36 28.53 -8.24 10.78
CA SER A 36 27.86 -8.93 11.88
C SER A 36 26.36 -8.64 11.90
N GLU A 37 25.56 -9.53 12.49
CA GLU A 37 24.10 -9.35 12.57
C GLU A 37 23.70 -8.02 13.23
N LYS A 38 24.47 -7.56 14.21
CA LYS A 38 24.26 -6.26 14.86
C LYS A 38 24.49 -5.09 13.88
N GLU A 39 25.52 -5.18 13.03
CA GLU A 39 25.80 -4.17 12.01
C GLU A 39 24.77 -4.18 10.89
N LYS A 40 24.32 -5.37 10.47
CA LYS A 40 23.23 -5.53 9.48
C LYS A 40 21.93 -4.90 9.98
N LEU A 41 21.55 -5.15 11.23
CA LEU A 41 20.38 -4.53 11.89
C LEU A 41 20.49 -3.00 11.95
N GLU A 42 21.67 -2.48 12.29
CA GLU A 42 21.92 -1.05 12.37
C GLU A 42 21.87 -0.39 10.98
N LEU A 43 22.41 -1.06 9.95
CA LEU A 43 22.30 -0.62 8.56
C LEU A 43 20.84 -0.61 8.08
N PHE A 44 20.06 -1.63 8.44
CA PHE A 44 18.63 -1.71 8.11
C PHE A 44 17.85 -0.56 8.76
N LYS A 45 18.02 -0.34 10.08
CA LYS A 45 17.39 0.77 10.81
C LYS A 45 17.76 2.13 10.19
N ASN A 46 19.04 2.35 9.90
CA ASN A 46 19.50 3.64 9.36
C ASN A 46 19.09 3.86 7.90
N THR A 47 18.85 2.80 7.13
CA THR A 47 18.43 2.92 5.71
C THR A 47 16.91 3.05 5.59
N CYS A 48 16.15 2.26 6.34
CA CYS A 48 14.70 2.21 6.26
C CYS A 48 14.00 3.24 7.18
N ILE A 49 14.52 3.53 8.38
CA ILE A 49 13.83 4.34 9.41
C ILE A 49 14.28 5.81 9.41
N LYS A 50 15.59 6.10 9.27
CA LYS A 50 16.07 7.50 9.27
C LYS A 50 15.61 8.30 8.05
N GLN A 51 15.23 7.65 6.94
CA GLN A 51 14.71 8.37 5.77
C GLN A 51 13.25 8.81 5.92
N THR A 52 12.47 8.11 6.75
CA THR A 52 11.13 8.54 7.17
C THR A 52 11.19 9.89 7.90
N ALA A 53 12.29 10.14 8.63
CA ALA A 53 12.54 11.39 9.34
C ALA A 53 13.29 12.46 8.49
N GLN A 54 14.07 12.07 7.48
CA GLN A 54 14.98 12.97 6.76
C GLN A 54 14.46 13.51 5.41
N LYS A 55 13.32 13.04 4.87
CA LYS A 55 12.74 13.63 3.65
C LYS A 55 11.90 14.88 3.93
N LYS A 56 12.63 15.96 4.23
CA LYS A 56 12.29 17.36 3.83
C LYS A 56 13.46 17.93 3.01
N GLN A 57 14.06 17.14 2.11
CA GLN A 57 14.94 17.69 1.08
C GLN A 57 14.08 18.03 -0.13
N ALA A 58 14.09 19.31 -0.51
CA ALA A 58 13.36 19.88 -1.63
C ALA A 58 13.91 19.35 -2.96
N VAL A 59 13.58 18.10 -3.29
CA VAL A 59 13.44 17.73 -4.69
C VAL A 59 12.24 18.53 -5.19
N THR A 60 12.40 19.31 -6.26
CA THR A 60 11.25 19.90 -6.96
C THR A 60 10.40 18.74 -7.47
N ARG A 61 9.36 18.42 -6.71
CA ARG A 61 8.35 17.42 -7.08
C ARG A 61 7.33 18.12 -7.97
N GLU A 62 6.95 17.46 -9.05
CA GLU A 62 5.90 17.98 -9.92
C GLU A 62 4.52 17.64 -9.35
N TYR A 63 4.43 16.50 -8.65
CA TYR A 63 3.20 16.01 -8.03
C TYR A 63 3.41 15.71 -6.54
N ASP A 64 2.34 15.82 -5.74
CA ASP A 64 2.36 15.46 -4.32
C ASP A 64 2.55 13.94 -4.13
N VAL A 65 1.95 13.15 -5.04
CA VAL A 65 2.05 11.68 -5.07
C VAL A 65 2.65 11.24 -6.41
N GLU A 66 3.88 10.72 -6.37
CA GLU A 66 4.62 10.30 -7.58
C GLU A 66 4.82 8.78 -7.66
N CYS A 67 4.53 8.04 -6.58
CA CYS A 67 4.57 6.58 -6.60
C CYS A 67 3.46 5.95 -5.74
N THR A 68 3.14 4.68 -6.01
CA THR A 68 2.03 3.98 -5.34
C THR A 68 2.21 3.78 -3.84
N ALA A 69 3.44 3.82 -3.32
CA ALA A 69 3.72 3.71 -1.89
C ALA A 69 3.33 4.98 -1.10
N GLU A 70 3.18 6.12 -1.78
CA GLU A 70 2.81 7.39 -1.17
C GLU A 70 1.30 7.59 -1.06
N LEU A 71 0.52 6.78 -1.79
CA LEU A 71 -0.95 6.84 -1.80
C LEU A 71 -1.58 6.70 -0.41
N PHE A 72 -0.92 5.97 0.50
CA PHE A 72 -1.34 5.85 1.89
C PHE A 72 -1.50 7.22 2.57
N ASN A 73 -0.69 8.21 2.17
CA ASN A 73 -0.69 9.57 2.73
C ASN A 73 -1.45 10.59 1.87
N TYR A 74 -2.16 10.15 0.83
CA TYR A 74 -2.95 11.04 -0.01
C TYR A 74 -3.95 11.83 0.83
N LYS A 75 -4.13 13.10 0.49
CA LYS A 75 -5.17 13.98 1.03
C LYS A 75 -5.92 14.64 -0.10
N LYS A 76 -7.18 14.98 0.15
CA LYS A 76 -7.99 15.72 -0.83
C LYS A 76 -7.25 16.97 -1.30
N GLY A 77 -7.18 17.13 -2.63
CA GLY A 77 -6.46 18.23 -3.29
C GLY A 77 -5.00 17.93 -3.62
N ASN A 78 -4.44 16.80 -3.19
CA ASN A 78 -3.13 16.37 -3.68
C ASN A 78 -3.16 16.07 -5.18
N SER A 79 -2.13 16.54 -5.85
CA SER A 79 -1.80 16.20 -7.23
C SER A 79 -1.18 14.81 -7.30
N VAL A 80 -1.59 14.01 -8.28
CA VAL A 80 -1.15 12.61 -8.46
C VAL A 80 -0.55 12.46 -9.84
N ALA A 81 0.65 11.89 -9.91
CA ALA A 81 1.35 11.69 -11.18
C ALA A 81 0.54 10.79 -12.14
N PRO A 82 0.51 11.08 -13.45
CA PRO A 82 -0.30 10.34 -14.42
C PRO A 82 -0.07 8.81 -14.43
N GLU A 83 1.17 8.35 -14.24
CA GLU A 83 1.47 6.91 -14.16
C GLU A 83 0.86 6.25 -12.92
N VAL A 84 0.78 6.96 -11.80
CA VAL A 84 0.09 6.47 -10.59
C VAL A 84 -1.42 6.41 -10.83
N VAL A 85 -2.00 7.42 -11.50
CA VAL A 85 -3.42 7.43 -11.89
C VAL A 85 -3.74 6.24 -12.82
N LYS A 86 -2.87 5.95 -13.79
CA LYS A 86 -3.01 4.79 -14.68
C LYS A 86 -3.00 3.46 -13.91
N LEU A 87 -2.09 3.31 -12.95
CA LEU A 87 -2.03 2.11 -12.09
C LEU A 87 -3.26 1.98 -11.17
N LEU A 88 -3.78 3.10 -10.64
CA LEU A 88 -5.04 3.13 -9.90
C LEU A 88 -6.19 2.59 -10.77
N LYS A 89 -6.34 3.12 -11.98
CA LYS A 89 -7.37 2.66 -12.92
C LYS A 89 -7.25 1.16 -13.22
N GLN A 90 -6.05 0.68 -13.56
CA GLN A 90 -5.80 -0.74 -13.82
C GLN A 90 -6.16 -1.62 -12.62
N THR A 91 -5.87 -1.14 -11.40
CA THR A 91 -6.24 -1.85 -10.17
C THR A 91 -7.76 -1.90 -9.99
N PHE A 92 -8.47 -0.81 -10.26
CA PHE A 92 -9.94 -0.79 -10.22
C PHE A 92 -10.58 -1.69 -11.28
N ASP A 93 -10.03 -1.75 -12.48
CA ASP A 93 -10.48 -2.69 -13.51
C ASP A 93 -10.39 -4.14 -13.01
N MET A 94 -9.29 -4.51 -12.33
CA MET A 94 -9.13 -5.82 -11.67
C MET A 94 -10.14 -6.04 -10.53
N LEU A 95 -10.34 -5.04 -9.67
CA LEU A 95 -11.29 -5.10 -8.54
C LEU A 95 -12.73 -5.27 -9.01
N SER A 96 -13.11 -4.63 -10.12
CA SER A 96 -14.45 -4.74 -10.71
C SER A 96 -14.78 -6.17 -11.15
N ALA A 97 -13.77 -6.92 -11.63
CA ALA A 97 -13.93 -8.32 -11.98
C ALA A 97 -14.19 -9.20 -10.75
N ALA A 98 -13.58 -8.87 -9.60
CA ALA A 98 -13.78 -9.59 -8.34
C ALA A 98 -15.22 -9.41 -7.78
N LYS A 99 -15.83 -8.23 -7.96
CA LYS A 99 -17.24 -7.99 -7.57
C LYS A 99 -18.25 -8.93 -8.25
N LYS A 100 -17.93 -9.46 -9.43
CA LYS A 100 -18.82 -10.34 -10.21
C LYS A 100 -18.90 -11.78 -9.67
N GLN A 101 -18.16 -12.09 -8.61
CA GLN A 101 -18.15 -13.43 -8.00
C GLN A 101 -19.37 -13.62 -7.07
N ASN A 102 -19.85 -14.86 -6.98
CA ASN A 102 -21.04 -15.23 -6.19
C ASN A 102 -20.96 -14.83 -4.71
N GLY A 103 -19.75 -14.69 -4.16
CA GLY A 103 -19.54 -14.28 -2.77
C GLY A 103 -20.04 -12.87 -2.44
N TYR A 104 -19.95 -11.92 -3.38
CA TYR A 104 -20.44 -10.55 -3.15
C TYR A 104 -21.95 -10.55 -2.92
N LYS A 105 -22.70 -11.22 -3.82
CA LYS A 105 -24.15 -11.30 -3.73
C LYS A 105 -24.60 -11.97 -2.43
N PHE A 106 -23.91 -13.02 -2.00
CA PHE A 106 -24.18 -13.67 -0.73
C PHE A 106 -23.99 -12.71 0.46
N LEU A 107 -22.82 -12.07 0.58
CA LEU A 107 -22.56 -11.16 1.69
C LEU A 107 -23.48 -9.94 1.68
N SER A 108 -23.82 -9.41 0.50
CA SER A 108 -24.69 -8.22 0.38
C SER A 108 -26.09 -8.43 0.94
N GLY A 109 -26.57 -9.67 1.05
CA GLY A 109 -27.85 -10.01 1.67
C GLY A 109 -27.80 -10.17 3.20
N LEU A 110 -26.62 -10.09 3.82
CA LEU A 110 -26.42 -10.27 5.25
C LEU A 110 -26.34 -8.92 5.99
N PRO A 111 -26.59 -8.89 7.31
CA PRO A 111 -26.35 -7.69 8.12
C PRO A 111 -24.85 -7.31 8.16
N PRO A 112 -24.50 -6.02 8.43
CA PRO A 112 -23.12 -5.52 8.41
C PRO A 112 -22.13 -6.34 9.24
N THR A 113 -22.55 -6.85 10.40
CA THR A 113 -21.72 -7.68 11.28
C THR A 113 -21.26 -8.97 10.60
N GLU A 114 -22.16 -9.64 9.87
CA GLU A 114 -21.85 -10.86 9.13
C GLU A 114 -21.08 -10.58 7.83
N GLN A 115 -21.31 -9.41 7.22
CA GLN A 115 -20.49 -8.94 6.10
C GLN A 115 -19.02 -8.77 6.51
N ILE A 116 -18.76 -8.04 7.60
CA ILE A 116 -17.42 -7.83 8.16
C ILE A 116 -16.76 -9.16 8.52
N ARG A 117 -17.49 -10.05 9.20
CA ARG A 117 -17.00 -11.40 9.54
C ARG A 117 -16.62 -12.21 8.29
N GLY A 118 -17.43 -12.12 7.25
CA GLY A 118 -17.15 -12.73 5.95
C GLY A 118 -15.85 -12.22 5.32
N LEU A 119 -15.58 -10.91 5.41
CA LEU A 119 -14.33 -10.31 4.93
C LEU A 119 -13.12 -10.77 5.76
N ALA A 120 -13.26 -10.81 7.09
CA ALA A 120 -12.19 -11.25 8.00
C ALA A 120 -11.75 -12.70 7.75
N TRP A 121 -12.68 -13.57 7.37
CA TRP A 121 -12.34 -14.96 6.98
C TRP A 121 -11.63 -15.10 5.65
N GLN A 122 -11.56 -14.04 4.85
CA GLN A 122 -10.92 -14.04 3.54
C GLN A 122 -9.61 -13.24 3.54
N SER A 123 -9.19 -12.68 4.68
CA SER A 123 -8.11 -11.70 4.78
C SER A 123 -6.69 -12.28 4.71
N ASP A 124 -6.51 -13.49 4.18
CA ASP A 124 -5.24 -14.23 4.24
C ASP A 124 -4.06 -13.53 3.54
N PHE A 125 -4.32 -12.52 2.70
CA PHE A 125 -3.33 -11.93 1.79
C PHE A 125 -2.92 -10.51 2.13
N ILE A 126 -3.65 -9.81 3.01
CA ILE A 126 -3.32 -8.42 3.37
C ILE A 126 -3.21 -8.34 4.89
N PRO A 127 -2.03 -7.99 5.43
CA PRO A 127 -1.88 -7.76 6.86
C PRO A 127 -2.64 -6.47 7.24
N ILE A 128 -3.74 -6.64 7.96
CA ILE A 128 -4.61 -5.57 8.47
C ILE A 128 -4.43 -5.53 9.98
N CYS A 129 -4.03 -4.38 10.51
CA CYS A 129 -3.83 -4.18 11.94
C CYS A 129 -5.16 -3.82 12.63
N ASP A 130 -5.21 -3.91 13.96
CA ASP A 130 -6.42 -3.57 14.75
C ASP A 130 -6.97 -2.17 14.45
N VAL A 131 -6.07 -1.19 14.23
CA VAL A 131 -6.45 0.18 13.86
C VAL A 131 -7.11 0.26 12.48
N ASP A 132 -6.64 -0.55 11.52
CA ASP A 132 -7.20 -0.62 10.18
C ASP A 132 -8.58 -1.30 10.22
N TRP A 133 -8.71 -2.37 11.03
CA TRP A 133 -10.00 -3.03 11.28
C TRP A 133 -11.02 -2.10 11.93
N LYS A 134 -10.60 -1.30 12.91
CA LYS A 134 -11.47 -0.30 13.51
C LYS A 134 -12.01 0.68 12.46
N HIS A 135 -11.14 1.19 11.57
CA HIS A 135 -11.55 2.07 10.48
C HIS A 135 -12.58 1.44 9.54
N ILE A 136 -12.38 0.16 9.19
CA ILE A 136 -13.30 -0.60 8.34
C ILE A 136 -14.66 -0.75 9.04
N ILE A 137 -14.67 -1.16 10.32
CA ILE A 137 -15.89 -1.34 11.11
C ILE A 137 -16.66 -0.02 11.23
N ASP A 138 -15.97 1.08 11.58
CA ASP A 138 -16.57 2.41 11.70
C ASP A 138 -17.21 2.86 10.36
N ASN A 139 -16.64 2.46 9.20
CA ASN A 139 -17.25 2.70 7.88
C ASN A 139 -18.52 1.86 7.67
N PHE A 140 -18.56 0.59 8.07
CA PHE A 140 -19.77 -0.23 7.97
C PHE A 140 -20.92 0.26 8.86
N GLU A 141 -20.62 0.90 9.98
CA GLU A 141 -21.62 1.52 10.85
C GLU A 141 -22.20 2.81 10.24
N SER A 142 -21.39 3.55 9.49
CA SER A 142 -21.74 4.90 9.00
C SER A 142 -22.16 4.94 7.52
N ARG A 143 -21.83 3.91 6.72
CA ARG A 143 -22.07 3.89 5.26
C ARG A 143 -22.67 2.57 4.78
N LYS A 144 -23.76 2.68 4.01
CA LYS A 144 -24.50 1.52 3.47
C LYS A 144 -23.79 0.82 2.30
N ASP A 145 -22.88 1.51 1.62
CA ASP A 145 -22.09 1.04 0.48
C ASP A 145 -20.71 0.49 0.89
N SER A 146 -20.44 0.35 2.19
CA SER A 146 -19.13 -0.12 2.68
C SER A 146 -18.71 -1.48 2.10
N LEU A 147 -19.64 -2.44 1.97
CA LEU A 147 -19.31 -3.73 1.36
C LEU A 147 -18.82 -3.59 -0.09
N GLU A 148 -19.37 -2.63 -0.83
CA GLU A 148 -19.00 -2.39 -2.22
C GLU A 148 -17.53 -1.96 -2.36
N ARG A 149 -17.07 -1.13 -1.43
CA ARG A 149 -15.67 -0.73 -1.31
C ARG A 149 -14.80 -1.90 -0.89
N TYR A 150 -15.15 -2.54 0.23
CA TYR A 150 -14.24 -3.43 0.93
C TYR A 150 -14.15 -4.82 0.31
N TYR A 151 -15.27 -5.37 -0.19
CA TYR A 151 -15.28 -6.73 -0.73
C TYR A 151 -14.19 -7.01 -1.77
N PRO A 152 -14.09 -6.25 -2.88
CA PRO A 152 -13.09 -6.57 -3.91
C PRO A 152 -11.65 -6.43 -3.40
N LEU A 153 -11.39 -5.54 -2.43
CA LEU A 153 -10.06 -5.34 -1.83
C LEU A 153 -9.57 -6.58 -1.06
N PHE A 154 -10.49 -7.37 -0.50
CA PHE A 154 -10.16 -8.62 0.20
C PHE A 154 -10.09 -9.83 -0.75
N MET A 155 -10.71 -9.76 -1.93
CA MET A 155 -10.76 -10.91 -2.86
C MET A 155 -9.56 -10.96 -3.81
N VAL A 156 -8.87 -9.86 -4.05
CA VAL A 156 -7.75 -9.81 -4.99
C VAL A 156 -6.46 -10.30 -4.34
N ARG A 157 -5.91 -11.40 -4.87
CA ARG A 157 -4.56 -11.85 -4.56
C ARG A 157 -3.55 -10.99 -5.31
N CYS A 158 -2.58 -10.45 -4.59
CA CYS A 158 -1.48 -9.69 -5.17
C CYS A 158 -0.16 -10.12 -4.55
N GLU A 159 0.94 -9.95 -5.30
CA GLU A 159 2.27 -10.14 -4.77
C GLU A 159 2.56 -9.08 -3.71
N SER A 160 3.18 -9.49 -2.60
CA SER A 160 3.61 -8.60 -1.54
C SER A 160 4.53 -7.50 -2.09
N TYR A 161 4.30 -6.26 -1.67
CA TYR A 161 5.09 -5.07 -2.05
C TYR A 161 5.03 -4.69 -3.53
N SER A 162 4.03 -5.18 -4.27
CA SER A 162 3.70 -4.70 -5.62
C SER A 162 3.00 -3.33 -5.60
N SER A 163 2.98 -2.66 -6.75
CA SER A 163 2.16 -1.45 -6.94
C SER A 163 0.69 -1.69 -6.60
N THR A 164 0.16 -2.85 -7.00
CA THR A 164 -1.20 -3.29 -6.68
C THR A 164 -1.40 -3.45 -5.17
N SER A 165 -0.50 -4.12 -4.46
CA SER A 165 -0.63 -4.27 -3.00
C SER A 165 -0.57 -2.93 -2.27
N ASN A 166 0.27 -2.00 -2.73
CA ASN A 166 0.34 -0.65 -2.17
C ASN A 166 -0.96 0.13 -2.39
N ILE A 167 -1.53 0.03 -3.59
CA ILE A 167 -2.82 0.64 -3.93
C ILE A 167 -3.94 0.05 -3.08
N ILE A 168 -4.08 -1.27 -3.02
CA ILE A 168 -5.13 -1.94 -2.24
C ILE A 168 -5.05 -1.54 -0.77
N ARG A 169 -3.86 -1.58 -0.18
CA ARG A 169 -3.66 -1.16 1.22
C ARG A 169 -4.03 0.31 1.45
N SER A 170 -3.68 1.19 0.51
CA SER A 170 -4.03 2.61 0.61
C SER A 170 -5.55 2.81 0.50
N LEU A 171 -6.22 2.12 -0.42
CA LEU A 171 -7.68 2.21 -0.60
C LEU A 171 -8.47 1.65 0.59
N LEU A 172 -7.92 0.69 1.33
CA LEU A 172 -8.56 0.14 2.54
C LEU A 172 -8.74 1.21 3.63
N ILE A 173 -7.76 2.08 3.82
CA ILE A 173 -7.71 2.94 5.02
C ILE A 173 -7.70 4.44 4.70
N ASN A 174 -7.52 4.84 3.45
CA ASN A 174 -7.50 6.24 3.04
C ASN A 174 -8.80 6.60 2.31
N ASP A 175 -9.72 7.25 3.02
CA ASP A 175 -11.02 7.64 2.50
C ASP A 175 -10.91 8.74 1.43
N ASP A 176 -10.01 9.71 1.61
CA ASP A 176 -9.76 10.78 0.62
C ASP A 176 -9.33 10.19 -0.73
N LEU A 177 -8.46 9.18 -0.70
CA LEU A 177 -8.01 8.49 -1.91
C LEU A 177 -9.14 7.71 -2.57
N TYR A 178 -9.97 7.03 -1.76
CA TYR A 178 -11.10 6.29 -2.28
C TYR A 178 -12.12 7.22 -2.96
N GLU A 179 -12.46 8.35 -2.34
CA GLU A 179 -13.33 9.35 -2.95
C GLU A 179 -12.69 9.99 -4.19
N PHE A 180 -11.38 10.28 -4.19
CA PHE A 180 -10.66 10.70 -5.40
C PHE A 180 -10.87 9.70 -6.55
N CYS A 181 -10.72 8.40 -6.29
CA CYS A 181 -10.91 7.37 -7.32
C CYS A 181 -12.37 7.29 -7.82
N LYS A 182 -13.35 7.56 -6.94
CA LYS A 182 -14.77 7.69 -7.34
C LYS A 182 -14.99 8.91 -8.23
N GLU A 183 -14.44 10.06 -7.87
CA GLU A 183 -14.52 11.31 -8.66
C GLU A 183 -13.87 11.16 -10.04
N GLN A 184 -12.80 10.36 -10.15
CA GLN A 184 -12.17 10.00 -11.43
C GLN A 184 -12.96 8.97 -12.25
N GLY A 185 -14.06 8.43 -11.72
CA GLY A 185 -14.89 7.42 -12.40
C GLY A 185 -14.27 6.03 -12.48
N PHE A 186 -13.36 5.68 -11.56
CA PHE A 186 -12.76 4.34 -11.51
C PHE A 186 -13.64 3.33 -10.77
N VAL A 187 -14.52 3.81 -9.90
CA VAL A 187 -15.47 2.97 -9.17
C VAL A 187 -16.75 2.88 -9.97
N SER A 188 -17.09 1.65 -10.38
CA SER A 188 -18.35 1.29 -11.04
C SER A 188 -19.32 0.60 -10.10
#